data_AF-A0A6P7GQC8-F1
#
_entry.id   AF-A0A6P7GQC8-F1
#
_cell.length_a   1.000
_cell.length_b   1.000
_cell.length_c   1.000
_cell.angle_alpha   90.00
_cell.angle_beta   90.00
_cell.angle_gamma   90.00
#
_symmetry.space_group_name_H-M   'P 1'
#
loop_
_entity.id
_entity.type
_entity.pdbx_description
1 polymer ?
#
loop_
_entity_poly.entity_id
_entity_poly.type
_entity_poly.pdbx_seq_one_letter_code
_entity_poly.pdbx_strand_id
1 'polypeptide(L)'
;MEVKVEVNKEFDEYDQRYVATRLSTELDRIELKDESDKYSLETGNKNYSDEEHGIKIVKTLSSKEEESISRHSEEKAVNGNVKIQTIQGSCRCKPSDFKTHVEAFCFEGYFYQTRAIPVPAEEIQAKDHITDLDKSKIVPNHADFTPVTPSPVLLETKYEICAPLLRYPLTLNKLHNVSTFIPTSFNYFQVVHFMDKLMSTNIDFLRMGLPWHPLLSRLYFAELFFIQTLRAMRHARIGSSSTRQFIEQFLKDYPPESIPVPGPLIPILQSISTCRSENPMYGLISPSIRNDVGYACAADLLDINSKDFILPNIPIIAAFLNTIITAPGTAPDYSDPATFDDTQEHTLVGHRFEARNWQILERLVLLSPGLNHTMESTPDIDEEMRFRGQELGIPFIEHGTNVMGFGRYMLMDEDSSWFQNVIEVMSIYCGFFKESATLGACSPHGPICGLLRSRIHDLTSQNIVNNLDRAFPGEYPFQLMYEHRSYEENFPQTYSLMGQLSSINTSTNYPGLEYWGDFNNSRTGRSGPYWNQNPSVSRSAKEDYIQEVENLIRTHYFKEQP
;
A
#
# COMPACT_ATOMS: atom_id res chain seq x y z
N MET A 1 13.77 -65.95 -3.30
CA MET A 1 12.89 -65.20 -4.24
C MET A 1 12.85 -63.78 -3.68
N GLU A 2 13.78 -62.94 -4.12
CA GLU A 2 13.98 -61.58 -3.62
C GLU A 2 13.25 -60.62 -4.54
N VAL A 3 12.27 -59.88 -4.00
CA VAL A 3 11.51 -58.87 -4.73
C VAL A 3 12.24 -57.54 -4.56
N LYS A 4 12.96 -57.12 -5.62
CA LYS A 4 13.41 -55.74 -5.78
C LYS A 4 12.23 -54.89 -6.25
N VAL A 5 11.87 -53.89 -5.45
CA VAL A 5 10.93 -52.83 -5.85
C VAL A 5 11.77 -51.64 -6.30
N GLU A 6 11.81 -51.42 -7.61
CA GLU A 6 12.31 -50.17 -8.20
C GLU A 6 11.17 -49.15 -8.19
N VAL A 7 11.37 -48.04 -7.48
CA VAL A 7 10.47 -46.88 -7.51
C VAL A 7 10.98 -45.93 -8.60
N ASN A 8 10.38 -46.01 -9.79
CA ASN A 8 10.50 -44.98 -10.80
C ASN A 8 9.62 -43.79 -10.40
N LYS A 9 10.24 -42.67 -10.04
CA LYS A 9 9.58 -41.36 -9.97
C LYS A 9 9.72 -40.69 -11.34
N GLU A 10 8.76 -40.91 -12.21
CA GLU A 10 8.43 -39.94 -13.25
C GLU A 10 7.73 -38.76 -12.59
N PHE A 11 8.29 -37.56 -12.77
CA PHE A 11 7.61 -36.31 -12.46
C PHE A 11 6.82 -35.92 -13.71
N ASP A 12 5.50 -35.94 -13.63
CA ASP A 12 4.64 -35.43 -14.69
C ASP A 12 4.83 -33.91 -14.82
N GLU A 13 5.24 -33.49 -16.02
CA GLU A 13 5.21 -32.11 -16.50
C GLU A 13 3.74 -31.65 -16.57
N TYR A 14 3.28 -30.96 -15.52
CA TYR A 14 2.08 -30.15 -15.58
C TYR A 14 2.48 -28.70 -15.91
N ASP A 15 2.55 -28.35 -17.19
CA ASP A 15 2.04 -27.08 -17.72
C ASP A 15 2.08 -27.03 -19.25
N GLN A 16 1.28 -26.13 -19.84
CA GLN A 16 1.16 -25.75 -21.25
C GLN A 16 0.02 -26.38 -22.06
N ARG A 17 -1.24 -26.01 -21.76
CA ARG A 17 -2.27 -25.68 -22.78
C ARG A 17 -3.29 -24.67 -22.24
N TYR A 18 -2.91 -23.40 -22.10
CA TYR A 18 -3.91 -22.33 -22.22
C TYR A 18 -4.07 -22.00 -23.70
N VAL A 19 -5.11 -22.56 -24.30
CA VAL A 19 -5.54 -22.22 -25.66
C VAL A 19 -6.12 -20.80 -25.61
N ALA A 20 -5.51 -19.89 -26.35
CA ALA A 20 -6.06 -18.58 -26.63
C ALA A 20 -7.33 -18.74 -27.49
N THR A 21 -8.51 -18.76 -26.87
CA THR A 21 -9.78 -18.65 -27.59
C THR A 21 -10.09 -17.17 -27.79
N ARG A 22 -9.83 -16.68 -29.02
CA ARG A 22 -10.52 -15.49 -29.54
C ARG A 22 -12.01 -15.81 -29.59
N LEU A 23 -12.80 -15.21 -28.71
CA LEU A 23 -14.25 -15.10 -28.87
C LEU A 23 -14.57 -13.67 -29.31
N SER A 24 -14.82 -13.53 -30.61
CA SER A 24 -15.59 -12.45 -31.19
C SER A 24 -17.07 -12.70 -30.88
N THR A 25 -17.69 -11.85 -30.08
CA THR A 25 -19.15 -11.80 -29.92
C THR A 25 -19.74 -10.98 -31.05
N GLU A 26 -20.16 -11.66 -32.12
CA GLU A 26 -21.22 -11.16 -33.00
C GLU A 26 -22.56 -11.36 -32.29
N LEU A 27 -23.31 -10.27 -32.17
CA LEU A 27 -24.62 -10.19 -31.56
C LEU A 27 -25.66 -10.55 -32.63
N ASP A 28 -26.06 -11.82 -32.68
CA ASP A 28 -27.22 -12.23 -33.47
C ASP A 28 -28.51 -11.77 -32.80
N ARG A 29 -29.23 -10.88 -33.50
CA ARG A 29 -30.57 -10.42 -33.14
C ARG A 29 -31.57 -11.57 -33.30
N ILE A 30 -32.11 -12.04 -32.18
CA ILE A 30 -33.34 -12.84 -32.18
C ILE A 30 -34.53 -11.88 -32.24
N GLU A 31 -35.25 -11.92 -33.36
CA GLU A 31 -36.54 -11.26 -33.55
C GLU A 31 -37.58 -11.87 -32.61
N LEU A 32 -38.06 -11.08 -31.65
CA LEU A 32 -39.23 -11.40 -30.85
C LEU A 32 -40.49 -11.23 -31.72
N LYS A 33 -41.19 -12.35 -31.95
CA LYS A 33 -42.54 -12.36 -32.51
C LYS A 33 -43.56 -12.03 -31.43
N ASP A 34 -44.38 -11.07 -31.78
CA ASP A 34 -45.59 -10.59 -31.14
C ASP A 34 -46.68 -11.69 -31.19
N GLU A 35 -47.21 -12.12 -30.05
CA GLU A 35 -48.49 -12.86 -29.98
C GLU A 35 -49.41 -12.25 -28.91
N SER A 36 -50.58 -11.87 -29.40
CA SER A 36 -51.68 -11.18 -28.75
C SER A 36 -52.61 -12.10 -27.96
N ASP A 37 -53.12 -11.56 -26.84
CA ASP A 37 -54.46 -11.68 -26.26
C ASP A 37 -55.25 -12.99 -26.38
N LYS A 38 -55.61 -13.58 -25.21
CA LYS A 38 -56.95 -14.17 -24.99
C LYS A 38 -57.26 -14.53 -23.52
N TYR A 39 -58.52 -14.30 -23.16
CA TYR A 39 -59.31 -14.70 -21.96
C TYR A 39 -59.32 -13.70 -20.79
N SER A 40 -60.32 -12.82 -20.65
CA SER A 40 -61.78 -12.99 -20.39
C SER A 40 -62.13 -13.26 -18.92
N LEU A 41 -62.58 -12.19 -18.27
CA LEU A 41 -63.62 -12.07 -17.23
C LEU A 41 -64.29 -13.35 -16.73
N GLU A 42 -64.20 -13.61 -15.42
CA GLU A 42 -65.36 -14.01 -14.63
C GLU A 42 -65.42 -13.25 -13.29
N THR A 43 -66.60 -12.67 -13.09
CA THR A 43 -67.09 -11.93 -11.93
C THR A 43 -67.36 -12.85 -10.73
N GLY A 44 -66.86 -12.47 -9.55
CA GLY A 44 -67.16 -13.13 -8.28
C GLY A 44 -67.33 -12.12 -7.15
N ASN A 45 -68.55 -11.60 -7.05
CA ASN A 45 -69.04 -10.65 -6.06
C ASN A 45 -69.06 -11.26 -4.64
N LYS A 46 -68.51 -10.59 -3.63
CA LYS A 46 -68.88 -10.77 -2.21
C LYS A 46 -68.41 -9.58 -1.35
N ASN A 47 -69.39 -8.81 -0.90
CA ASN A 47 -69.33 -7.79 0.14
C ASN A 47 -68.71 -8.31 1.44
N TYR A 48 -67.91 -7.49 2.15
CA TYR A 48 -67.99 -7.33 3.60
C TYR A 48 -67.37 -5.99 4.05
N SER A 49 -68.25 -5.19 4.65
CA SER A 49 -68.13 -4.11 5.66
C SER A 49 -66.80 -3.41 5.95
N ASP A 50 -66.88 -2.09 5.80
CA ASP A 50 -66.31 -1.00 6.60
C ASP A 50 -65.84 -1.36 8.02
N GLU A 51 -64.60 -0.96 8.34
CA GLU A 51 -64.23 -0.45 9.67
C GLU A 51 -63.14 0.63 9.52
N GLU A 52 -63.55 1.88 9.75
CA GLU A 52 -62.71 3.06 9.89
C GLU A 52 -61.86 2.96 11.16
N HIS A 53 -60.54 3.11 11.07
CA HIS A 53 -59.72 3.65 12.16
C HIS A 53 -58.76 4.71 11.64
N GLY A 54 -59.14 5.97 11.84
CA GLY A 54 -58.31 7.14 11.58
C GLY A 54 -57.24 7.34 12.64
N ILE A 55 -56.02 7.64 12.19
CA ILE A 55 -54.96 8.21 13.03
C ILE A 55 -54.69 9.63 12.53
N LYS A 56 -55.03 10.60 13.36
CA LYS A 56 -54.77 12.03 13.20
C LYS A 56 -53.29 12.32 13.44
N ILE A 57 -52.61 12.89 12.45
CA ILE A 57 -51.33 13.58 12.64
C ILE A 57 -51.63 15.05 12.95
N VAL A 58 -51.41 15.44 14.19
CA VAL A 58 -51.50 16.82 14.67
C VAL A 58 -50.22 17.56 14.29
N LYS A 59 -50.35 18.54 13.40
CA LYS A 59 -49.36 19.62 13.19
C LYS A 59 -49.51 20.63 14.33
N THR A 60 -48.43 20.90 15.05
CA THR A 60 -48.36 22.03 15.98
C THR A 60 -47.30 23.01 15.48
N LEU A 61 -47.76 24.09 14.86
CA LEU A 61 -47.03 25.34 14.70
C LEU A 61 -47.01 26.06 16.05
N SER A 62 -45.84 26.51 16.48
CA SER A 62 -45.70 27.46 17.59
C SER A 62 -44.72 28.56 17.18
N SER A 63 -45.29 29.70 16.81
CA SER A 63 -44.65 31.00 16.70
C SER A 63 -44.43 31.60 18.09
N LYS A 64 -43.23 32.16 18.34
CA LYS A 64 -43.04 33.31 19.23
C LYS A 64 -41.88 34.18 18.74
N GLU A 65 -42.24 35.42 18.41
CA GLU A 65 -41.52 36.70 18.59
C GLU A 65 -40.65 36.70 19.85
N GLU A 66 -39.53 37.42 20.02
CA GLU A 66 -39.01 38.75 19.65
C GLU A 66 -37.49 38.63 20.00
N GLU A 67 -36.50 39.36 19.50
CA GLU A 67 -36.24 40.79 19.68
C GLU A 67 -34.84 41.08 19.11
N SER A 68 -34.69 42.24 18.49
CA SER A 68 -33.48 42.75 17.84
C SER A 68 -32.39 43.21 18.82
N ILE A 69 -31.13 42.86 18.59
CA ILE A 69 -29.98 43.72 18.95
C ILE A 69 -28.93 43.67 17.83
N SER A 70 -28.77 44.78 17.12
CA SER A 70 -27.60 45.06 16.30
C SER A 70 -26.38 45.27 17.19
N ARG A 71 -25.25 44.62 16.89
CA ARG A 71 -23.93 45.11 17.32
C ARG A 71 -22.91 44.95 16.22
N HIS A 72 -22.34 46.10 15.87
CA HIS A 72 -21.13 46.28 15.10
C HIS A 72 -19.99 45.36 15.57
N SER A 73 -19.38 44.60 14.66
CA SER A 73 -18.02 44.12 14.86
C SER A 73 -17.05 45.18 14.34
N GLU A 74 -16.46 45.92 15.28
CA GLU A 74 -15.29 46.76 15.05
C GLU A 74 -14.10 45.89 14.61
N GLU A 75 -13.52 46.23 13.47
CA GLU A 75 -12.13 45.89 13.14
C GLU A 75 -11.20 46.48 14.20
N LYS A 76 -10.51 45.62 14.94
CA LYS A 76 -9.33 46.01 15.71
C LYS A 76 -8.08 45.49 15.02
N ALA A 77 -7.39 46.40 14.35
CA ALA A 77 -5.97 46.26 14.06
C ALA A 77 -5.18 46.22 15.37
N VAL A 78 -4.56 45.08 15.68
CA VAL A 78 -3.56 44.97 16.75
C VAL A 78 -2.19 44.98 16.09
N ASN A 79 -1.59 46.16 16.13
CA ASN A 79 -0.17 46.41 15.92
C ASN A 79 0.57 45.97 17.19
N GLY A 80 1.48 45.01 17.08
CA GLY A 80 2.24 44.49 18.22
C GLY A 80 3.65 44.07 17.81
N ASN A 81 4.59 45.00 17.95
CA ASN A 81 6.03 44.81 17.73
C ASN A 81 6.58 43.62 18.53
N VAL A 82 7.06 42.57 17.85
CA VAL A 82 7.91 41.55 18.47
C VAL A 82 9.38 41.94 18.24
N LYS A 83 10.05 42.37 19.32
CA LYS A 83 11.51 42.45 19.39
C LYS A 83 12.05 41.05 19.65
N ILE A 84 12.80 40.50 18.70
CA ILE A 84 13.60 39.30 18.88
C ILE A 84 14.82 39.69 19.73
N GLN A 85 14.88 39.19 20.96
CA GLN A 85 16.05 39.28 21.83
C GLN A 85 16.79 37.94 21.74
N THR A 86 17.93 37.93 21.06
CA THR A 86 18.84 36.79 20.99
C THR A 86 19.56 36.65 22.34
N ILE A 87 19.20 35.64 23.14
CA ILE A 87 19.96 35.26 24.33
C ILE A 87 21.01 34.22 23.90
N GLN A 88 22.26 34.65 23.88
CA GLN A 88 23.42 33.80 23.66
C GLN A 88 23.85 33.20 25.01
N GLY A 89 23.40 31.98 25.30
CA GLY A 89 23.79 31.23 26.51
C GLY A 89 24.83 30.17 26.17
N SER A 90 26.08 30.35 26.63
CA SER A 90 27.13 29.33 26.52
C SER A 90 27.00 28.33 27.67
N CYS A 91 26.63 27.09 27.39
CA CYS A 91 26.78 25.99 28.35
C CYS A 91 28.17 25.37 28.22
N ARG A 92 28.99 25.54 29.26
CA ARG A 92 30.20 24.74 29.50
C ARG A 92 29.79 23.48 30.26
N CYS A 93 29.88 22.32 29.61
CA CYS A 93 29.90 21.04 30.31
C CYS A 93 31.30 20.43 30.14
N LYS A 94 31.95 20.12 31.26
CA LYS A 94 33.21 19.37 31.32
C LYS A 94 32.95 17.87 31.06
N PRO A 95 33.92 17.13 30.50
CA PRO A 95 33.78 15.71 30.25
C PRO A 95 34.03 14.92 31.54
N SER A 96 33.14 13.98 31.86
CA SER A 96 33.37 12.93 32.86
C SER A 96 33.31 11.58 32.16
N ASP A 97 34.31 10.77 32.46
CA ASP A 97 34.65 9.49 31.87
C ASP A 97 33.50 8.47 31.87
N PHE A 98 33.24 7.86 30.71
CA PHE A 98 32.49 6.61 30.62
C PHE A 98 33.36 5.53 29.97
N LYS A 99 33.64 4.50 30.76
CA LYS A 99 34.28 3.24 30.37
C LYS A 99 33.39 2.52 29.35
N THR A 100 33.97 2.26 28.18
CA THR A 100 33.47 1.31 27.17
C THR A 100 33.53 -0.12 27.70
N HIS A 101 32.38 -0.77 27.83
CA HIS A 101 32.27 -2.23 27.70
C HIS A 101 32.04 -2.55 26.22
N VAL A 102 33.04 -3.14 25.58
CA VAL A 102 32.94 -3.74 24.24
C VAL A 102 32.80 -5.25 24.47
N GLU A 103 31.60 -5.79 24.25
CA GLU A 103 31.45 -7.22 24.00
C GLU A 103 31.72 -7.46 22.51
N ALA A 104 32.79 -8.21 22.25
CA ALA A 104 33.20 -8.63 20.93
C ALA A 104 32.39 -9.86 20.51
N PHE A 105 31.61 -9.73 19.42
CA PHE A 105 31.22 -10.87 18.61
C PHE A 105 32.19 -10.99 17.44
N CYS A 106 33.05 -12.01 17.50
CA CYS A 106 33.89 -12.42 16.39
C CYS A 106 33.05 -13.15 15.34
N PHE A 107 33.10 -12.69 14.09
CA PHE A 107 32.89 -13.53 12.91
C PHE A 107 34.03 -13.27 11.93
N GLU A 108 34.68 -14.36 11.52
CA GLU A 108 35.79 -14.37 10.56
C GLU A 108 35.33 -13.88 9.17
N GLY A 109 36.06 -12.93 8.59
CA GLY A 109 35.85 -12.47 7.23
C GLY A 109 36.88 -11.43 6.82
N TYR A 110 37.77 -11.79 5.90
CA TYR A 110 38.92 -11.02 5.42
C TYR A 110 38.55 -9.60 4.93
N PHE A 111 39.26 -8.58 5.43
CA PHE A 111 39.24 -7.21 4.88
C PHE A 111 40.49 -6.96 4.02
N TYR A 112 40.29 -6.52 2.78
CA TYR A 112 41.34 -5.86 1.99
C TYR A 112 41.37 -4.37 2.34
N GLN A 113 42.49 -3.91 2.88
CA GLN A 113 42.74 -2.51 3.20
C GLN A 113 43.35 -1.81 1.98
N THR A 114 42.57 -1.02 1.26
CA THR A 114 43.09 -0.07 0.26
C THR A 114 43.58 1.20 0.96
N ARG A 115 44.90 1.40 1.01
CA ARG A 115 45.52 2.68 1.42
C ARG A 115 45.35 3.69 0.29
N ALA A 116 44.72 4.83 0.58
CA ALA A 116 44.77 6.00 -0.29
C ALA A 116 46.12 6.72 -0.11
N ILE A 117 46.80 7.00 -1.23
CA ILE A 117 48.01 7.83 -1.28
C ILE A 117 47.54 9.29 -1.48
N PRO A 118 47.96 10.25 -0.65
CA PRO A 118 47.60 11.66 -0.85
C PRO A 118 48.42 12.26 -1.98
N VAL A 119 47.74 12.93 -2.92
CA VAL A 119 48.35 13.79 -3.94
C VAL A 119 48.53 15.19 -3.33
N PRO A 120 49.70 15.85 -3.47
CA PRO A 120 49.89 17.20 -2.94
C PRO A 120 49.13 18.24 -3.77
N ALA A 121 48.59 19.24 -3.08
CA ALA A 121 47.95 20.42 -3.65
C ALA A 121 49.02 21.39 -4.20
N GLU A 122 48.90 21.75 -5.48
CA GLU A 122 49.64 22.88 -6.06
C GLU A 122 48.78 24.15 -5.99
N GLU A 123 49.36 25.20 -5.39
CA GLU A 123 48.85 26.56 -5.32
C GLU A 123 48.85 27.20 -6.71
N ILE A 124 47.68 27.67 -7.15
CA ILE A 124 47.57 28.57 -8.31
C ILE A 124 47.56 30.02 -7.79
N GLN A 125 48.68 30.72 -7.98
CA GLN A 125 48.72 32.18 -7.88
C GLN A 125 48.22 32.79 -9.19
N ALA A 126 47.14 33.58 -9.09
CA ALA A 126 46.64 34.43 -10.16
C ALA A 126 47.54 35.68 -10.30
N LYS A 127 48.01 35.95 -11.51
CA LYS A 127 48.47 37.27 -11.93
C LYS A 127 47.87 37.64 -13.28
N ASP A 128 47.16 38.76 -13.26
CA ASP A 128 46.68 39.50 -14.41
C ASP A 128 47.84 39.96 -15.30
N HIS A 129 47.66 39.86 -16.62
CA HIS A 129 48.08 40.91 -17.54
C HIS A 129 47.33 40.82 -18.87
N ILE A 130 46.55 41.86 -19.14
CA ILE A 130 45.98 42.22 -20.43
C ILE A 130 47.08 42.87 -21.28
N THR A 131 47.18 42.53 -22.57
CA THR A 131 47.38 43.50 -23.68
C THR A 131 47.19 42.85 -25.06
N ASP A 132 46.21 43.39 -25.78
CA ASP A 132 46.13 43.72 -27.22
C ASP A 132 46.79 42.89 -28.35
N LEU A 133 45.92 42.59 -29.33
CA LEU A 133 46.07 42.67 -30.80
C LEU A 133 47.33 42.07 -31.46
N ASP A 134 47.17 41.08 -32.34
CA ASP A 134 47.12 41.34 -33.79
C ASP A 134 46.72 40.11 -34.63
N LYS A 135 46.16 40.38 -35.81
CA LYS A 135 45.75 39.45 -36.85
C LYS A 135 46.96 38.81 -37.53
N SER A 136 46.97 37.49 -37.67
CA SER A 136 47.58 36.87 -38.86
C SER A 136 46.93 35.53 -39.21
N LYS A 137 46.53 35.43 -40.48
CA LYS A 137 46.11 34.23 -41.18
C LYS A 137 47.25 33.21 -41.18
N ILE A 138 47.00 32.00 -40.69
CA ILE A 138 47.68 30.79 -41.20
C ILE A 138 46.68 29.64 -41.21
N VAL A 139 46.38 29.16 -42.41
CA VAL A 139 45.72 27.88 -42.69
C VAL A 139 46.74 26.77 -42.39
N PRO A 140 46.47 25.80 -41.51
CA PRO A 140 47.25 24.57 -41.50
C PRO A 140 46.67 23.60 -42.51
N ASN A 141 47.52 23.23 -43.46
CA ASN A 141 47.35 22.14 -44.40
C ASN A 141 46.89 20.85 -43.71
N HIS A 142 46.10 20.08 -44.45
CA HIS A 142 45.96 18.63 -44.32
C HIS A 142 47.33 17.99 -44.04
N ALA A 143 47.50 17.49 -42.82
CA ALA A 143 48.51 16.50 -42.50
C ALA A 143 47.79 15.16 -42.40
N ASP A 144 48.22 14.22 -43.23
CA ASP A 144 47.76 12.84 -43.27
C ASP A 144 47.82 12.20 -41.88
N PHE A 145 46.65 11.82 -41.35
CA PHE A 145 46.56 10.88 -40.24
C PHE A 145 46.95 9.49 -40.75
N THR A 146 48.23 9.16 -40.69
CA THR A 146 48.64 7.74 -40.69
C THR A 146 48.32 7.17 -39.31
N PRO A 147 47.44 6.15 -39.19
CA PRO A 147 47.19 5.50 -37.92
C PRO A 147 48.50 4.94 -37.38
N VAL A 148 48.91 5.40 -36.19
CA VAL A 148 50.06 4.84 -35.48
C VAL A 148 49.70 3.41 -35.13
N THR A 149 50.27 2.44 -35.85
CA THR A 149 50.20 1.02 -35.52
C THR A 149 50.80 0.87 -34.11
N PRO A 150 50.04 0.41 -33.11
CA PRO A 150 50.57 0.24 -31.76
C PRO A 150 51.76 -0.71 -31.84
N SER A 151 52.89 -0.29 -31.23
CA SER A 151 54.09 -1.11 -31.12
C SER A 151 53.71 -2.50 -30.58
N PRO A 152 54.20 -3.60 -31.18
CA PRO A 152 53.83 -4.98 -30.79
C PRO A 152 54.08 -5.28 -29.30
N VAL A 153 54.99 -4.54 -28.66
CA VAL A 153 55.33 -4.66 -27.22
C VAL A 153 54.17 -4.23 -26.30
N LEU A 154 53.29 -3.32 -26.75
CA LEU A 154 52.13 -2.85 -25.99
C LEU A 154 50.90 -3.76 -26.13
N LEU A 155 50.90 -4.64 -27.13
CA LEU A 155 49.87 -5.67 -27.29
C LEU A 155 50.14 -6.86 -26.36
N GLU A 156 51.39 -7.32 -26.27
CA GLU A 156 51.77 -8.47 -25.43
C GLU A 156 51.49 -8.21 -23.93
N THR A 157 51.77 -7.00 -23.43
CA THR A 157 51.49 -6.65 -22.02
C THR A 157 49.99 -6.57 -21.70
N LYS A 158 49.12 -6.24 -22.68
CA LYS A 158 47.66 -6.31 -22.49
C LYS A 158 47.16 -7.76 -22.43
N TYR A 159 47.76 -8.66 -23.21
CA TYR A 159 47.39 -10.07 -23.21
C TYR A 159 47.85 -10.81 -21.95
N GLU A 160 49.00 -10.44 -21.36
CA GLU A 160 49.47 -11.05 -20.10
C GLU A 160 48.59 -10.73 -18.88
N ILE A 161 47.95 -9.56 -18.85
CA ILE A 161 46.98 -9.22 -17.78
C ILE A 161 45.64 -9.94 -17.98
N CYS A 162 45.24 -10.19 -19.23
CA CYS A 162 43.98 -10.88 -19.55
C CYS A 162 44.08 -12.41 -19.48
N ALA A 163 45.27 -13.00 -19.68
CA ALA A 163 45.45 -14.45 -19.69
C ALA A 163 45.10 -15.14 -18.34
N PRO A 164 45.41 -14.58 -17.16
CA PRO A 164 44.92 -15.11 -15.88
C PRO A 164 43.39 -14.99 -15.75
N LEU A 165 42.81 -13.87 -16.19
CA LEU A 165 41.35 -13.63 -16.14
C LEU A 165 40.55 -14.55 -17.08
N LEU A 166 41.17 -15.07 -18.15
CA LEU A 166 40.59 -16.08 -19.03
C LEU A 166 40.74 -17.51 -18.50
N ARG A 167 41.70 -17.75 -17.59
CA ARG A 167 41.97 -19.08 -16.99
C ARG A 167 41.13 -19.38 -15.76
N TYR A 168 40.68 -18.35 -15.06
CA TYR A 168 39.53 -18.48 -14.17
C TYR A 168 38.31 -18.27 -15.07
N PRO A 169 37.52 -19.30 -15.43
CA PRO A 169 36.19 -19.01 -15.90
C PRO A 169 35.60 -18.12 -14.82
N LEU A 170 35.34 -16.85 -15.14
CA LEU A 170 34.40 -16.06 -14.37
C LEU A 170 33.10 -16.86 -14.53
N THR A 171 32.92 -17.84 -13.65
CA THR A 171 31.61 -18.31 -13.26
C THR A 171 31.00 -17.05 -12.69
N LEU A 172 30.43 -16.25 -13.59
CA LEU A 172 29.29 -15.41 -13.31
C LEU A 172 28.31 -16.40 -12.70
N ASN A 173 28.46 -16.62 -11.40
CA ASN A 173 27.49 -17.28 -10.57
C ASN A 173 26.29 -16.39 -10.78
N LYS A 174 25.44 -16.79 -11.74
CA LYS A 174 24.27 -16.03 -12.12
C LYS A 174 23.59 -15.72 -10.80
N LEU A 175 23.38 -14.44 -10.51
CA LEU A 175 22.81 -13.97 -9.25
C LEU A 175 21.30 -14.25 -9.31
N HIS A 176 20.97 -15.54 -9.44
CA HIS A 176 19.61 -16.08 -9.58
C HIS A 176 18.86 -16.09 -8.26
N ASN A 177 19.47 -15.59 -7.19
CA ASN A 177 18.77 -15.37 -5.93
C ASN A 177 17.65 -14.37 -6.16
N VAL A 178 16.46 -14.74 -5.69
CA VAL A 178 15.29 -13.86 -5.69
C VAL A 178 15.62 -12.63 -4.87
N SER A 179 15.36 -11.45 -5.43
CA SER A 179 15.40 -10.19 -4.68
C SER A 179 14.00 -9.85 -4.20
N THR A 180 13.89 -9.35 -2.99
CA THR A 180 12.60 -9.06 -2.36
C THR A 180 12.51 -7.63 -1.86
N PHE A 181 11.28 -7.12 -1.76
CA PHE A 181 10.98 -5.87 -1.07
C PHE A 181 9.67 -6.00 -0.27
N ILE A 182 9.47 -5.23 0.81
CA ILE A 182 8.18 -5.21 1.52
C ILE A 182 7.26 -4.21 0.81
N PRO A 183 6.09 -4.62 0.29
CA PRO A 183 5.19 -3.69 -0.37
C PRO A 183 4.53 -2.76 0.65
N THR A 184 4.32 -1.49 0.29
CA THR A 184 3.54 -0.53 1.09
C THR A 184 2.10 -0.44 0.59
N SER A 185 1.16 -0.22 1.50
CA SER A 185 -0.28 -0.12 1.18
C SER A 185 -0.89 1.28 1.34
N PHE A 186 -0.09 2.32 1.61
CA PHE A 186 -0.59 3.70 1.80
C PHE A 186 -1.44 4.20 0.62
N ASN A 187 -0.90 4.21 -0.60
CA ASN A 187 -1.63 4.68 -1.78
C ASN A 187 -2.82 3.79 -2.12
N TYR A 188 -2.68 2.49 -1.86
CA TYR A 188 -3.77 1.54 -2.05
C TYR A 188 -4.98 1.91 -1.18
N PHE A 189 -4.77 2.17 0.12
CA PHE A 189 -5.85 2.60 1.01
C PHE A 189 -6.30 4.04 0.82
N GLN A 190 -5.46 4.90 0.26
CA GLN A 190 -5.88 6.24 -0.15
C GLN A 190 -6.89 6.18 -1.30
N VAL A 191 -6.69 5.29 -2.27
CA VAL A 191 -7.67 5.04 -3.34
C VAL A 191 -8.97 4.45 -2.76
N VAL A 192 -8.86 3.50 -1.82
CA VAL A 192 -10.03 2.94 -1.12
C VAL A 192 -10.82 4.04 -0.39
N HIS A 193 -10.15 4.93 0.34
CA HIS A 193 -10.76 6.08 1.01
C HIS A 193 -11.59 6.94 0.04
N PHE A 194 -11.07 7.26 -1.14
CA PHE A 194 -11.83 8.03 -2.13
C PHE A 194 -13.02 7.28 -2.71
N MET A 195 -12.88 5.97 -2.91
CA MET A 195 -13.98 5.13 -3.36
C MET A 195 -15.08 5.07 -2.30
N ASP A 196 -14.72 4.86 -1.03
CA ASP A 196 -15.68 4.80 0.08
C ASP A 196 -16.41 6.13 0.28
N LYS A 197 -15.74 7.26 0.06
CA LYS A 197 -16.36 8.61 0.08
C LYS A 197 -17.42 8.78 -1.01
N LEU A 198 -17.20 8.19 -2.19
CA LEU A 198 -18.19 8.19 -3.27
C LEU A 198 -19.37 7.28 -2.94
N MET A 199 -19.11 6.13 -2.34
CA MET A 199 -20.15 5.17 -1.97
C MET A 199 -21.02 5.67 -0.82
N SER A 200 -20.44 6.28 0.21
CA SER A 200 -21.18 6.84 1.35
C SER A 200 -22.00 8.07 1.02
N THR A 201 -21.77 8.69 -0.15
CA THR A 201 -22.58 9.81 -0.66
C THR A 201 -23.53 9.40 -1.79
N ASN A 202 -23.47 8.16 -2.26
CA ASN A 202 -24.34 7.65 -3.32
C ASN A 202 -25.65 7.11 -2.73
N ILE A 203 -26.74 7.86 -2.95
CA ILE A 203 -28.07 7.52 -2.47
C ILE A 203 -28.58 6.18 -3.03
N ASP A 204 -28.28 5.86 -4.29
CA ASP A 204 -28.76 4.63 -4.93
C ASP A 204 -28.07 3.38 -4.33
N PHE A 205 -26.78 3.48 -4.00
CA PHE A 205 -26.06 2.45 -3.26
C PHE A 205 -26.59 2.28 -1.84
N LEU A 206 -26.74 3.38 -1.08
CA LEU A 206 -27.23 3.33 0.30
C LEU A 206 -28.67 2.78 0.38
N ARG A 207 -29.53 3.08 -0.60
CA ARG A 207 -30.90 2.54 -0.68
C ARG A 207 -30.98 1.03 -0.88
N MET A 208 -29.89 0.40 -1.32
CA MET A 208 -29.84 -1.07 -1.39
C MET A 208 -29.83 -1.71 0.01
N GLY A 209 -29.55 -0.93 1.06
CA GLY A 209 -29.58 -1.38 2.45
C GLY A 209 -28.59 -2.50 2.72
N LEU A 210 -27.46 -2.54 2.02
CA LEU A 210 -26.46 -3.60 2.20
C LEU A 210 -25.82 -3.51 3.60
N PRO A 211 -25.37 -4.62 4.21
CA PRO A 211 -24.51 -4.59 5.40
C PRO A 211 -23.10 -4.10 5.02
N TRP A 212 -23.01 -2.87 4.51
CA TRP A 212 -21.76 -2.24 4.09
C TRP A 212 -21.41 -1.09 5.02
N HIS A 213 -20.13 -0.98 5.32
CA HIS A 213 -19.52 0.11 6.05
C HIS A 213 -18.09 0.32 5.49
N PRO A 214 -17.50 1.53 5.51
CA PRO A 214 -16.14 1.74 5.01
C PRO A 214 -15.07 0.85 5.68
N LEU A 215 -15.22 0.49 6.95
CA LEU A 215 -14.36 -0.52 7.61
C LEU A 215 -14.47 -1.92 6.97
N LEU A 216 -15.63 -2.29 6.42
CA LEU A 216 -15.82 -3.56 5.73
C LEU A 216 -15.06 -3.58 4.40
N SER A 217 -15.16 -2.50 3.61
CA SER A 217 -14.37 -2.37 2.38
C SER A 217 -12.87 -2.33 2.71
N ARG A 218 -12.46 -1.60 3.75
CA ARG A 218 -11.06 -1.59 4.22
C ARG A 218 -10.57 -2.98 4.64
N LEU A 219 -11.38 -3.76 5.36
CA LEU A 219 -11.08 -5.14 5.73
C LEU A 219 -10.92 -6.01 4.47
N TYR A 220 -11.90 -5.98 3.57
CA TYR A 220 -11.86 -6.73 2.32
C TYR A 220 -10.62 -6.41 1.48
N PHE A 221 -10.33 -5.13 1.29
CA PHE A 221 -9.18 -4.71 0.48
C PHE A 221 -7.84 -4.99 1.17
N ALA A 222 -7.79 -5.04 2.50
CA ALA A 222 -6.64 -5.56 3.23
C ALA A 222 -6.37 -7.02 2.89
N GLU A 223 -7.40 -7.87 2.89
CA GLU A 223 -7.28 -9.27 2.48
C GLU A 223 -6.71 -9.38 1.06
N LEU A 224 -7.26 -8.63 0.11
CA LEU A 224 -6.79 -8.66 -1.28
C LEU A 224 -5.33 -8.24 -1.43
N PHE A 225 -4.88 -7.24 -0.68
CA PHE A 225 -3.49 -6.80 -0.68
C PHE A 225 -2.54 -7.93 -0.23
N PHE A 226 -2.90 -8.63 0.86
CA PHE A 226 -2.15 -9.78 1.36
C PHE A 226 -2.19 -10.95 0.38
N ILE A 227 -3.36 -11.37 -0.08
CA ILE A 227 -3.52 -12.47 -1.04
C ILE A 227 -2.70 -12.21 -2.31
N GLN A 228 -2.77 -11.00 -2.89
CA GLN A 228 -2.02 -10.69 -4.09
C GLN A 228 -0.50 -10.74 -3.84
N THR A 229 -0.03 -10.25 -2.69
CA THR A 229 1.37 -10.36 -2.29
C THR A 229 1.79 -11.82 -2.12
N LEU A 230 0.95 -12.65 -1.50
CA LEU A 230 1.20 -14.08 -1.30
C LEU A 230 1.21 -14.86 -2.61
N ARG A 231 0.35 -14.51 -3.58
CA ARG A 231 0.37 -15.10 -4.94
C ARG A 231 1.69 -14.79 -5.64
N ALA A 232 2.20 -13.55 -5.54
CA ALA A 232 3.51 -13.17 -6.06
C ALA A 232 4.66 -13.93 -5.34
N MET A 233 4.63 -14.00 -4.02
CA MET A 233 5.59 -14.79 -3.23
C MET A 233 5.61 -16.27 -3.65
N ARG A 234 4.43 -16.88 -3.85
CA ARG A 234 4.29 -18.26 -4.33
C ARG A 234 4.92 -18.43 -5.72
N HIS A 235 4.67 -17.51 -6.65
CA HIS A 235 5.26 -17.54 -7.99
C HIS A 235 6.80 -17.46 -7.94
N ALA A 236 7.34 -16.59 -7.08
CA ALA A 236 8.78 -16.48 -6.83
C ALA A 236 9.36 -17.62 -5.97
N ARG A 237 8.53 -18.58 -5.55
CA ARG A 237 8.89 -19.72 -4.69
C ARG A 237 9.47 -19.30 -3.33
N ILE A 238 9.10 -18.12 -2.84
CA ILE A 238 9.49 -17.61 -1.51
C ILE A 238 8.34 -17.83 -0.50
N GLY A 239 8.67 -17.88 0.79
CA GLY A 239 7.71 -18.17 1.87
C GLY A 239 7.89 -19.56 2.49
N SER A 240 7.35 -19.74 3.69
CA SER A 240 7.37 -21.01 4.44
C SER A 240 6.37 -22.02 3.86
N SER A 241 6.47 -23.28 4.29
CA SER A 241 5.49 -24.32 3.94
C SER A 241 4.08 -23.97 4.41
N SER A 242 3.94 -23.35 5.59
CA SER A 242 2.64 -22.91 6.12
C SER A 242 2.02 -21.82 5.25
N THR A 243 2.81 -20.82 4.83
CA THR A 243 2.34 -19.76 3.91
C THR A 243 1.87 -20.33 2.58
N ARG A 244 2.61 -21.30 2.02
CA ARG A 244 2.22 -21.97 0.76
C ARG A 244 0.93 -22.77 0.91
N GLN A 245 0.80 -23.52 2.00
CA GLN A 245 -0.42 -24.29 2.28
C GLN A 245 -1.63 -23.36 2.46
N PHE A 246 -1.46 -22.27 3.20
CA PHE A 246 -2.52 -21.27 3.39
C PHE A 246 -2.99 -20.69 2.05
N ILE A 247 -2.08 -20.17 1.23
CA ILE A 247 -2.48 -19.56 -0.06
C ILE A 247 -3.05 -20.60 -1.04
N GLU A 248 -2.59 -21.85 -1.00
CA GLU A 248 -3.15 -22.92 -1.82
C GLU A 248 -4.57 -23.28 -1.42
N GLN A 249 -4.82 -23.38 -0.12
CA GLN A 249 -6.15 -23.62 0.41
C GLN A 249 -7.09 -22.45 0.09
N PHE A 250 -6.63 -21.21 0.34
CA PHE A 250 -7.41 -20.01 0.02
C PHE A 250 -7.80 -19.94 -1.46
N LEU A 251 -6.84 -20.13 -2.38
CA LEU A 251 -7.12 -20.06 -3.82
C LEU A 251 -8.00 -21.20 -4.33
N LYS A 252 -8.09 -22.30 -3.58
CA LYS A 252 -8.99 -23.40 -3.87
C LYS A 252 -10.42 -23.07 -3.43
N ASP A 253 -10.56 -22.48 -2.25
CA ASP A 253 -11.87 -22.13 -1.67
C ASP A 253 -12.46 -20.88 -2.33
N TYR A 254 -11.59 -19.92 -2.68
CA TYR A 254 -11.91 -18.66 -3.34
C TYR A 254 -11.05 -18.48 -4.59
N PRO A 255 -11.48 -19.05 -5.74
CA PRO A 255 -10.78 -18.87 -7.01
C PRO A 255 -10.58 -17.38 -7.33
N PRO A 256 -9.41 -16.94 -7.84
CA PRO A 256 -9.18 -15.54 -8.19
C PRO A 256 -10.24 -14.95 -9.11
N GLU A 257 -10.85 -15.78 -9.95
CA GLU A 257 -11.90 -15.40 -10.90
C GLU A 257 -13.24 -15.10 -10.22
N SER A 258 -13.47 -15.49 -8.96
CA SER A 258 -14.69 -15.18 -8.21
C SER A 258 -14.55 -13.98 -7.26
N ILE A 259 -13.35 -13.43 -7.10
CA ILE A 259 -13.08 -12.35 -6.15
C ILE A 259 -13.14 -11.00 -6.90
N PRO A 260 -14.17 -10.16 -6.69
CA PRO A 260 -14.35 -8.91 -7.41
C PRO A 260 -13.30 -7.85 -7.02
N VAL A 261 -12.87 -7.05 -7.99
CA VAL A 261 -11.93 -5.94 -7.77
C VAL A 261 -12.44 -4.72 -8.52
N PRO A 262 -12.58 -3.57 -7.86
CA PRO A 262 -13.04 -2.36 -8.52
C PRO A 262 -11.95 -1.79 -9.43
N GLY A 263 -12.36 -1.24 -10.57
CA GLY A 263 -11.45 -0.76 -11.62
C GLY A 263 -10.26 0.10 -11.13
N PRO A 264 -10.46 1.10 -10.24
CA PRO A 264 -9.37 1.91 -9.71
C PRO A 264 -8.23 1.13 -9.03
N LEU A 265 -8.52 -0.04 -8.46
CA LEU A 265 -7.55 -0.86 -7.73
C LEU A 265 -6.84 -1.90 -8.61
N ILE A 266 -7.37 -2.22 -9.79
CA ILE A 266 -6.75 -3.15 -10.74
C ILE A 266 -5.28 -2.80 -11.05
N PRO A 267 -4.93 -1.57 -11.47
CA PRO A 267 -3.53 -1.24 -11.77
C PRO A 267 -2.63 -1.33 -10.53
N ILE A 268 -3.15 -1.05 -9.33
CA ILE A 268 -2.36 -1.15 -8.11
C ILE A 268 -2.08 -2.62 -7.77
N LEU A 269 -3.10 -3.48 -7.79
CA LEU A 269 -2.94 -4.92 -7.52
C LEU A 269 -2.09 -5.62 -8.58
N GLN A 270 -2.21 -5.26 -9.85
CA GLN A 270 -1.34 -5.76 -10.92
C GLN A 270 0.13 -5.36 -10.70
N SER A 271 0.39 -4.23 -10.05
CA SER A 271 1.75 -3.81 -9.72
C SER A 271 2.36 -4.67 -8.60
N ILE A 272 1.52 -5.22 -7.71
CA ILE A 272 1.92 -6.20 -6.68
C ILE A 272 2.11 -7.55 -7.37
N SER A 273 3.25 -7.69 -8.04
CA SER A 273 3.58 -8.89 -8.80
C SER A 273 5.09 -9.12 -8.80
N THR A 274 5.47 -10.36 -9.10
CA THR A 274 6.86 -10.71 -9.39
C THR A 274 7.23 -10.19 -10.78
N CYS A 275 8.42 -9.64 -10.93
CA CYS A 275 8.94 -9.18 -12.21
C CYS A 275 10.39 -9.62 -12.43
N ARG A 276 10.92 -9.38 -13.63
CA ARG A 276 12.30 -9.65 -14.02
C ARG A 276 12.97 -8.34 -14.45
N SER A 277 14.24 -8.20 -14.11
CA SER A 277 15.08 -7.12 -14.62
C SER A 277 15.37 -7.32 -16.11
N GLU A 278 15.67 -6.23 -16.83
CA GLU A 278 16.22 -6.32 -18.19
C GLU A 278 17.61 -6.97 -18.17
N ASN A 279 18.35 -6.82 -17.07
CA ASN A 279 19.63 -7.46 -16.89
C ASN A 279 19.45 -8.95 -16.48
N PRO A 280 19.82 -9.91 -17.35
CA PRO A 280 19.60 -11.34 -17.11
C PRO A 280 20.47 -11.91 -15.96
N MET A 281 21.39 -11.11 -15.43
CA MET A 281 22.20 -11.47 -14.27
C MET A 281 21.38 -11.58 -12.99
N TYR A 282 20.27 -10.85 -12.89
CA TYR A 282 19.41 -10.87 -11.72
C TYR A 282 18.32 -11.93 -11.82
N GLY A 283 17.96 -12.51 -10.67
CA GLY A 283 16.83 -13.41 -10.52
C GLY A 283 15.48 -12.68 -10.61
N LEU A 284 14.43 -13.35 -10.11
CA LEU A 284 13.13 -12.73 -9.93
C LEU A 284 13.20 -11.63 -8.86
N ILE A 285 12.41 -10.58 -9.04
CA ILE A 285 12.17 -9.55 -8.03
C ILE A 285 10.71 -9.68 -7.58
N SER A 286 10.47 -9.85 -6.28
CA SER A 286 9.12 -10.11 -5.76
C SER A 286 8.81 -9.26 -4.53
N PRO A 287 7.57 -8.78 -4.35
CA PRO A 287 7.13 -8.34 -3.04
C PRO A 287 7.19 -9.54 -2.07
N SER A 288 7.50 -9.27 -0.81
CA SER A 288 7.60 -10.27 0.26
C SER A 288 7.15 -9.69 1.59
N ILE A 289 6.24 -10.39 2.24
CA ILE A 289 5.86 -10.16 3.64
C ILE A 289 6.48 -11.29 4.48
N ARG A 290 6.70 -11.03 5.76
CA ARG A 290 7.23 -12.04 6.68
C ARG A 290 6.20 -13.16 6.90
N ASN A 291 6.68 -14.39 7.13
CA ASN A 291 5.78 -15.54 7.36
C ASN A 291 5.14 -15.52 8.75
N ASP A 292 5.71 -14.78 9.68
CA ASP A 292 5.29 -14.61 11.07
C ASP A 292 4.59 -13.26 11.28
N VAL A 293 3.80 -12.80 10.30
CA VAL A 293 2.95 -11.60 10.44
C VAL A 293 1.99 -11.77 11.63
N GLY A 294 1.67 -10.68 12.32
CA GLY A 294 0.82 -10.70 13.51
C GLY A 294 1.58 -10.96 14.81
N TYR A 295 0.85 -11.33 15.86
CA TYR A 295 1.36 -11.38 17.23
C TYR A 295 0.90 -12.64 17.95
N ALA A 296 1.68 -13.07 18.93
CA ALA A 296 1.36 -14.24 19.74
C ALA A 296 0.08 -14.04 20.58
N CYS A 297 -0.24 -12.79 20.92
CA CYS A 297 -1.43 -12.39 21.66
C CYS A 297 -2.01 -11.12 21.03
N ALA A 298 -3.30 -11.10 20.74
CA ALA A 298 -3.95 -9.99 20.06
C ALA A 298 -3.90 -8.68 20.88
N ALA A 299 -3.89 -8.79 22.21
CA ALA A 299 -3.76 -7.66 23.13
C ALA A 299 -2.35 -7.02 23.17
N ASP A 300 -1.30 -7.68 22.65
CA ASP A 300 0.06 -7.14 22.69
C ASP A 300 0.27 -6.02 21.65
N LEU A 301 -0.65 -5.87 20.69
CA LEU A 301 -0.52 -5.00 19.51
C LEU A 301 0.80 -5.26 18.73
N LEU A 302 1.11 -4.37 17.77
CA LEU A 302 2.34 -4.42 16.96
C LEU A 302 3.61 -4.49 17.83
N ASP A 303 4.54 -5.40 17.51
CA ASP A 303 5.92 -5.33 18.03
C ASP A 303 6.59 -4.05 17.52
N ILE A 304 7.24 -3.33 18.44
CA ILE A 304 8.10 -2.15 18.24
C ILE A 304 9.08 -2.32 17.07
N ASN A 305 9.60 -3.54 16.89
CA ASN A 305 10.57 -3.85 15.85
C ASN A 305 9.93 -4.32 14.55
N SER A 306 8.60 -4.50 14.55
CA SER A 306 7.88 -4.93 13.37
C SER A 306 7.78 -3.79 12.38
N LYS A 307 8.04 -4.10 11.11
CA LYS A 307 7.83 -3.19 9.98
C LYS A 307 6.42 -3.31 9.42
N ASP A 308 5.55 -4.04 10.11
CA ASP A 308 4.21 -4.35 9.61
C ASP A 308 3.27 -3.14 9.69
N PHE A 309 3.68 -2.00 10.30
CA PHE A 309 2.89 -0.76 10.30
C PHE A 309 2.67 -0.14 8.90
N ILE A 310 3.41 -0.58 7.87
CA ILE A 310 3.18 -0.19 6.46
C ILE A 310 2.20 -1.13 5.72
N LEU A 311 1.74 -2.17 6.42
CA LEU A 311 0.75 -3.15 5.97
C LEU A 311 -0.57 -2.86 6.69
N PRO A 312 -1.72 -3.22 6.10
CA PRO A 312 -2.99 -3.01 6.76
C PRO A 312 -3.12 -3.96 7.97
N ASN A 313 -3.61 -3.42 9.09
CA ASN A 313 -3.77 -4.20 10.32
C ASN A 313 -5.15 -4.86 10.38
N ILE A 314 -5.28 -6.03 9.73
CA ILE A 314 -6.55 -6.78 9.60
C ILE A 314 -7.22 -7.01 10.98
N PRO A 315 -6.53 -7.52 12.02
CA PRO A 315 -7.14 -7.71 13.34
C PRO A 315 -7.77 -6.43 13.92
N ILE A 316 -7.11 -5.30 13.75
CA ILE A 316 -7.56 -4.01 14.31
C ILE A 316 -8.74 -3.47 13.50
N ILE A 317 -8.71 -3.55 12.17
CA ILE A 317 -9.83 -3.15 11.30
C ILE A 317 -11.07 -4.00 11.64
N ALA A 318 -10.91 -5.32 11.75
CA ALA A 318 -12.00 -6.23 12.12
C ALA A 318 -12.54 -5.95 13.53
N ALA A 319 -11.68 -5.58 14.47
CA ALA A 319 -12.13 -5.23 15.81
C ALA A 319 -12.94 -3.92 15.84
N PHE A 320 -12.54 -2.89 15.10
CA PHE A 320 -13.36 -1.68 14.93
C PHE A 320 -14.70 -1.97 14.27
N LEU A 321 -14.75 -2.94 13.35
CA LEU A 321 -16.01 -3.34 12.75
C LEU A 321 -16.90 -4.08 13.75
N ASN A 322 -16.31 -4.95 14.58
CA ASN A 322 -17.02 -5.68 15.62
C ASN A 322 -17.56 -4.75 16.73
N THR A 323 -16.90 -3.64 17.06
CA THR A 323 -17.47 -2.68 18.04
C THR A 323 -18.80 -2.08 17.55
N ILE A 324 -18.98 -1.92 16.23
CA ILE A 324 -20.27 -1.52 15.63
C ILE A 324 -21.27 -2.68 15.74
N ILE A 325 -20.90 -3.85 15.20
CA ILE A 325 -21.79 -5.03 15.08
C ILE A 325 -22.32 -5.48 16.44
N THR A 326 -21.50 -5.41 17.49
CA THR A 326 -21.86 -5.93 18.83
C THR A 326 -22.35 -4.86 19.80
N ALA A 327 -22.55 -3.60 19.35
CA ALA A 327 -22.96 -2.52 20.23
C ALA A 327 -24.34 -2.81 20.88
N PRO A 328 -24.44 -2.81 22.23
CA PRO A 328 -25.67 -3.18 22.96
C PRO A 328 -26.77 -2.10 22.94
N GLY A 329 -26.63 -1.08 22.08
CA GLY A 329 -27.52 0.08 22.00
C GLY A 329 -27.33 0.79 20.67
N THR A 330 -27.13 2.09 20.69
CA THR A 330 -26.77 2.86 19.48
C THR A 330 -25.40 2.44 18.98
N ALA A 331 -25.24 2.34 17.66
CA ALA A 331 -23.93 2.18 17.06
C ALA A 331 -22.98 3.32 17.50
N PRO A 332 -21.68 3.06 17.71
CA PRO A 332 -20.69 4.12 17.85
C PRO A 332 -20.66 4.94 16.55
N ASP A 333 -20.73 6.27 16.68
CA ASP A 333 -20.73 7.19 15.54
C ASP A 333 -19.30 7.43 15.06
N TYR A 334 -18.82 6.62 14.13
CA TYR A 334 -17.45 6.79 13.62
C TYR A 334 -17.31 7.98 12.66
N SER A 335 -18.40 8.68 12.33
CA SER A 335 -18.32 9.99 11.67
C SER A 335 -17.84 11.09 12.62
N ASP A 336 -18.02 10.90 13.94
CA ASP A 336 -17.43 11.74 14.99
C ASP A 336 -16.03 11.24 15.38
N PRO A 337 -14.96 12.01 15.11
CA PRO A 337 -13.61 11.63 15.54
C PRO A 337 -13.46 11.48 17.06
N ALA A 338 -14.38 12.03 17.87
CA ALA A 338 -14.38 11.88 19.33
C ALA A 338 -14.84 10.48 19.81
N THR A 339 -15.42 9.66 18.93
CA THR A 339 -15.92 8.32 19.27
C THR A 339 -14.82 7.36 19.73
N PHE A 340 -13.59 7.55 19.25
CA PHE A 340 -12.40 6.84 19.70
C PHE A 340 -11.27 7.85 19.85
N ASP A 341 -11.28 8.59 20.96
CA ASP A 341 -10.31 9.61 21.29
C ASP A 341 -9.47 9.24 22.52
N ASP A 342 -8.42 10.01 22.79
CA ASP A 342 -7.57 9.80 23.94
C ASP A 342 -8.20 10.31 25.24
N THR A 343 -9.38 10.92 25.21
CA THR A 343 -10.00 11.46 26.42
C THR A 343 -10.64 10.37 27.28
N GLN A 344 -10.96 9.24 26.66
CA GLN A 344 -11.60 8.09 27.27
C GLN A 344 -10.74 6.83 27.16
N GLU A 345 -11.07 5.86 28.00
CA GLU A 345 -10.47 4.54 27.91
C GLU A 345 -11.20 3.72 26.86
N HIS A 346 -10.42 3.09 25.99
CA HIS A 346 -10.97 2.19 24.97
C HIS A 346 -10.35 0.81 25.10
N THR A 347 -11.13 -0.21 24.73
CA THR A 347 -10.61 -1.57 24.57
C THR A 347 -10.83 -2.03 23.14
N LEU A 348 -9.77 -2.47 22.48
CA LEU A 348 -9.82 -2.97 21.11
C LEU A 348 -8.96 -4.24 21.01
N VAL A 349 -9.52 -5.33 20.51
CA VAL A 349 -8.84 -6.64 20.47
C VAL A 349 -8.34 -7.12 21.85
N GLY A 350 -9.00 -6.68 22.92
CA GLY A 350 -8.54 -6.88 24.30
C GLY A 350 -7.40 -5.96 24.75
N HIS A 351 -6.74 -5.24 23.84
CA HIS A 351 -5.78 -4.21 24.22
C HIS A 351 -6.51 -2.99 24.81
N ARG A 352 -5.98 -2.46 25.92
CA ARG A 352 -6.54 -1.28 26.61
C ARG A 352 -5.75 -0.03 26.22
N PHE A 353 -6.43 0.89 25.55
CA PHE A 353 -5.95 2.23 25.25
C PHE A 353 -6.26 3.14 26.45
N GLU A 354 -5.25 3.47 27.25
CA GLU A 354 -5.41 4.28 28.46
C GLU A 354 -5.71 5.75 28.12
N ALA A 355 -6.74 6.32 28.75
CA ALA A 355 -7.09 7.72 28.57
C ALA A 355 -5.88 8.65 28.81
N ARG A 356 -5.57 9.50 27.83
CA ARG A 356 -4.52 10.52 27.77
C ARG A 356 -3.09 9.95 27.86
N ASN A 357 -2.95 8.64 27.73
CA ASN A 357 -1.68 7.96 27.90
C ASN A 357 -1.43 6.95 26.76
N TRP A 358 -1.91 7.27 25.55
CA TRP A 358 -1.69 6.39 24.41
C TRP A 358 -0.21 6.24 24.10
N GLN A 359 0.27 5.00 24.08
CA GLN A 359 1.65 4.67 23.75
C GLN A 359 1.94 4.97 22.28
N ILE A 360 3.22 5.15 21.93
CA ILE A 360 3.61 5.38 20.54
C ILE A 360 3.09 4.26 19.63
N LEU A 361 3.21 2.98 20.05
CA LEU A 361 2.75 1.84 19.25
C LEU A 361 1.25 1.83 18.99
N GLU A 362 0.45 2.15 20.01
CA GLU A 362 -0.99 2.29 19.88
C GLU A 362 -1.34 3.31 18.79
N ARG A 363 -0.66 4.46 18.81
CA ARG A 363 -0.84 5.50 17.79
C ARG A 363 -0.37 5.05 16.41
N LEU A 364 0.72 4.28 16.33
CA LEU A 364 1.19 3.72 15.06
C LEU A 364 0.23 2.71 14.46
N VAL A 365 -0.38 1.87 15.31
CA VAL A 365 -1.43 0.92 14.90
C VAL A 365 -2.61 1.67 14.30
N LEU A 366 -3.06 2.74 14.95
CA LEU A 366 -4.16 3.59 14.47
C LEU A 366 -3.79 4.39 13.20
N LEU A 367 -2.51 4.50 12.87
CA LEU A 367 -1.99 5.09 11.63
C LEU A 367 -1.61 4.04 10.57
N SER A 368 -1.92 2.76 10.81
CA SER A 368 -1.71 1.73 9.79
C SER A 368 -2.64 1.97 8.57
N PRO A 369 -2.22 1.56 7.37
CA PRO A 369 -3.04 1.64 6.17
C PRO A 369 -4.44 1.05 6.38
N GLY A 370 -5.46 1.83 6.03
CA GLY A 370 -6.86 1.50 6.27
C GLY A 370 -7.44 2.12 7.54
N LEU A 371 -6.62 2.64 8.46
CA LEU A 371 -7.06 3.39 9.64
C LEU A 371 -6.55 4.84 9.65
N ASN A 372 -5.58 5.13 8.79
CA ASN A 372 -4.90 6.42 8.64
C ASN A 372 -5.71 7.52 7.94
N HIS A 373 -6.99 7.31 7.69
CA HIS A 373 -7.92 8.29 7.13
C HIS A 373 -9.12 8.42 8.06
N THR A 374 -9.78 9.59 8.02
CA THR A 374 -11.13 9.78 8.54
C THR A 374 -12.05 8.63 8.13
N MET A 375 -13.11 8.35 8.88
CA MET A 375 -14.10 7.38 8.43
C MET A 375 -15.11 8.05 7.50
N GLU A 376 -15.40 7.44 6.34
CA GLU A 376 -16.41 7.94 5.39
C GLU A 376 -17.82 7.48 5.80
N SER A 377 -18.13 7.48 7.09
CA SER A 377 -19.40 6.97 7.62
C SER A 377 -20.37 8.09 7.99
N THR A 378 -21.61 7.69 8.29
CA THR A 378 -22.66 8.51 8.90
C THR A 378 -23.37 7.64 9.94
N PRO A 379 -24.09 8.23 10.91
CA PRO A 379 -24.83 7.46 11.91
C PRO A 379 -25.79 6.42 11.31
N ASP A 380 -26.38 6.71 10.15
CA ASP A 380 -27.28 5.77 9.46
C ASP A 380 -26.52 4.55 8.90
N ILE A 381 -25.30 4.75 8.37
CA ILE A 381 -24.44 3.66 7.88
C ILE A 381 -23.95 2.80 9.07
N ASP A 382 -23.56 3.45 10.17
CA ASP A 382 -23.13 2.77 11.40
C ASP A 382 -24.27 1.91 11.98
N GLU A 383 -25.49 2.44 11.98
CA GLU A 383 -26.68 1.74 12.48
C GLU A 383 -27.13 0.59 11.57
N GLU A 384 -27.06 0.77 10.24
CA GLU A 384 -27.33 -0.31 9.28
C GLU A 384 -26.32 -1.45 9.45
N MET A 385 -25.03 -1.12 9.61
CA MET A 385 -23.98 -2.11 9.88
C MET A 385 -24.19 -2.81 11.22
N ARG A 386 -24.64 -2.11 12.27
CA ARG A 386 -25.01 -2.72 13.55
C ARG A 386 -26.16 -3.72 13.37
N PHE A 387 -27.19 -3.35 12.62
CA PHE A 387 -28.38 -4.16 12.43
C PHE A 387 -28.12 -5.42 11.59
N ARG A 388 -27.39 -5.28 10.48
CA ARG A 388 -27.20 -6.36 9.50
C ARG A 388 -25.81 -7.00 9.52
N GLY A 389 -24.82 -6.38 10.16
CA GLY A 389 -23.43 -6.85 10.12
C GLY A 389 -23.22 -8.23 10.73
N GLN A 390 -24.13 -8.71 11.60
CA GLN A 390 -24.11 -10.09 12.10
C GLN A 390 -24.30 -11.13 11.00
N GLU A 391 -24.99 -10.79 9.91
CA GLU A 391 -25.19 -11.65 8.73
C GLU A 391 -23.87 -11.99 8.03
N LEU A 392 -22.85 -11.13 8.19
CA LEU A 392 -21.54 -11.33 7.57
C LEU A 392 -20.72 -12.42 8.27
N GLY A 393 -20.98 -12.69 9.55
CA GLY A 393 -20.23 -13.70 10.32
C GLY A 393 -18.77 -13.35 10.58
N ILE A 394 -18.42 -12.06 10.61
CA ILE A 394 -17.03 -11.61 10.80
C ILE A 394 -16.49 -12.13 12.14
N PRO A 395 -15.33 -12.80 12.17
CA PRO A 395 -14.79 -13.35 13.41
C PRO A 395 -14.54 -12.29 14.47
N PHE A 396 -14.91 -12.61 15.71
CA PHE A 396 -14.57 -11.81 16.88
C PHE A 396 -13.20 -12.24 17.40
N ILE A 397 -12.34 -11.27 17.74
CA ILE A 397 -10.99 -11.54 18.21
C ILE A 397 -10.94 -11.32 19.72
N GLU A 398 -10.76 -12.40 20.46
CA GLU A 398 -10.61 -12.35 21.91
C GLU A 398 -9.21 -11.84 22.31
N HIS A 399 -9.12 -11.27 23.52
CA HIS A 399 -7.88 -10.71 24.08
C HIS A 399 -6.67 -11.65 23.96
N GLY A 400 -6.86 -12.93 24.27
CA GLY A 400 -5.78 -13.93 24.31
C GLY A 400 -5.54 -14.65 22.99
N THR A 401 -6.25 -14.27 21.92
CA THR A 401 -6.16 -14.97 20.65
C THR A 401 -4.77 -14.77 20.04
N ASN A 402 -4.17 -15.88 19.59
CA ASN A 402 -2.94 -15.82 18.83
C ASN A 402 -3.28 -15.43 17.39
N VAL A 403 -2.77 -14.29 16.93
CA VAL A 403 -3.00 -13.77 15.57
C VAL A 403 -1.75 -13.90 14.69
N MET A 404 -0.78 -14.71 15.08
CA MET A 404 0.47 -14.92 14.36
C MET A 404 0.30 -15.94 13.22
N GLY A 405 0.78 -15.56 12.04
CA GLY A 405 0.72 -16.32 10.79
C GLY A 405 -0.50 -15.94 9.94
N PHE A 406 -0.37 -16.05 8.61
CA PHE A 406 -1.37 -15.53 7.67
C PHE A 406 -2.80 -16.01 7.92
N GLY A 407 -3.03 -17.31 8.17
CA GLY A 407 -4.38 -17.82 8.42
C GLY A 407 -5.08 -17.12 9.59
N ARG A 408 -4.38 -16.93 10.71
CA ARG A 408 -4.94 -16.26 11.91
C ARG A 408 -4.99 -14.75 11.76
N TYR A 409 -3.93 -14.17 11.20
CA TYR A 409 -3.86 -12.72 10.97
C TYR A 409 -4.96 -12.22 10.03
N MET A 410 -5.29 -13.03 9.01
CA MET A 410 -6.35 -12.79 8.03
C MET A 410 -7.70 -13.35 8.47
N LEU A 411 -7.82 -13.87 9.70
CA LEU A 411 -9.07 -14.39 10.28
C LEU A 411 -9.73 -15.51 9.43
N MET A 412 -8.92 -16.38 8.84
CA MET A 412 -9.33 -17.45 7.92
C MET A 412 -8.90 -18.86 8.38
N ASP A 413 -8.35 -19.03 9.58
CA ASP A 413 -7.86 -20.34 10.04
C ASP A 413 -8.95 -21.27 10.57
N GLU A 414 -9.97 -20.73 11.24
CA GLU A 414 -11.09 -21.51 11.79
C GLU A 414 -12.27 -21.58 10.84
N ASP A 415 -12.78 -20.42 10.41
CA ASP A 415 -13.90 -20.28 9.49
C ASP A 415 -13.62 -19.14 8.51
N SER A 416 -13.61 -19.44 7.22
CA SER A 416 -13.45 -18.43 6.17
C SER A 416 -14.76 -18.05 5.49
N SER A 417 -15.89 -18.67 5.86
CA SER A 417 -17.19 -18.46 5.20
C SER A 417 -17.67 -17.00 5.27
N TRP A 418 -17.25 -16.26 6.29
CA TRP A 418 -17.49 -14.82 6.38
C TRP A 418 -16.95 -14.08 5.16
N PHE A 419 -15.80 -14.49 4.62
CA PHE A 419 -15.19 -13.86 3.46
C PHE A 419 -16.07 -14.04 2.21
N GLN A 420 -16.77 -15.17 2.08
CA GLN A 420 -17.76 -15.37 1.02
C GLN A 420 -18.92 -14.37 1.13
N ASN A 421 -19.45 -14.15 2.34
CA ASN A 421 -20.52 -13.16 2.56
C ASN A 421 -20.05 -11.75 2.22
N VAL A 422 -18.79 -11.42 2.55
CA VAL A 422 -18.19 -10.13 2.19
C VAL A 422 -17.99 -10.01 0.67
N ILE A 423 -17.58 -11.08 -0.03
CA ILE A 423 -17.49 -11.09 -1.50
C ILE A 423 -18.83 -10.71 -2.14
N GLU A 424 -19.96 -11.17 -1.59
CA GLU A 424 -21.30 -10.84 -2.13
C GLU A 424 -21.60 -9.35 -2.04
N VAL A 425 -21.36 -8.73 -0.87
CA VAL A 425 -21.50 -7.27 -0.68
C VAL A 425 -20.53 -6.52 -1.61
N MET A 426 -19.28 -6.96 -1.67
CA MET A 426 -18.25 -6.30 -2.45
C MET A 426 -18.43 -6.48 -3.96
N SER A 427 -19.16 -7.51 -4.41
CA SER A 427 -19.55 -7.67 -5.81
C SER A 427 -20.48 -6.53 -6.25
N ILE A 428 -21.43 -6.14 -5.40
CA ILE A 428 -22.32 -5.00 -5.67
C ILE A 428 -21.52 -3.70 -5.61
N TYR A 429 -20.70 -3.51 -4.59
CA TYR A 429 -19.80 -2.36 -4.46
C TYR A 429 -18.96 -2.15 -5.73
N CYS A 430 -18.35 -3.22 -6.26
CA CYS A 430 -17.53 -3.16 -7.46
C CYS A 430 -18.34 -2.81 -8.72
N GLY A 431 -19.65 -3.08 -8.75
CA GLY A 431 -20.53 -2.72 -9.87
C GLY A 431 -20.60 -1.22 -10.16
N PHE A 432 -20.43 -0.40 -9.13
CA PHE A 432 -20.40 1.08 -9.20
C PHE A 432 -19.11 1.65 -9.79
N PHE A 433 -18.12 0.81 -10.09
CA PHE A 433 -16.87 1.23 -10.73
C PHE A 433 -16.78 0.61 -12.13
N LYS A 434 -16.43 1.42 -13.13
CA LYS A 434 -16.08 0.99 -14.49
C LYS A 434 -14.79 0.21 -14.43
N GLU A 435 -14.58 -0.66 -15.41
CA GLU A 435 -13.38 -1.51 -15.51
C GLU A 435 -13.15 -2.41 -14.30
N SER A 436 -14.15 -2.58 -13.43
CA SER A 436 -14.13 -3.61 -12.41
C SER A 436 -13.96 -4.98 -13.05
N ALA A 437 -13.08 -5.76 -12.46
CA ALA A 437 -12.77 -7.10 -12.91
C ALA A 437 -12.68 -8.02 -11.68
N THR A 438 -11.92 -9.10 -11.79
CA THR A 438 -11.70 -10.04 -10.69
C THR A 438 -10.22 -10.11 -10.36
N LEU A 439 -9.87 -10.67 -9.21
CA LEU A 439 -8.48 -10.86 -8.80
C LEU A 439 -7.68 -11.71 -9.81
N GLY A 440 -8.37 -12.54 -10.60
CA GLY A 440 -7.81 -13.26 -11.74
C GLY A 440 -7.17 -12.36 -12.80
N ALA A 441 -7.68 -11.13 -12.99
CA ALA A 441 -7.10 -10.12 -13.89
C ALA A 441 -5.78 -9.51 -13.35
N CYS A 442 -5.47 -9.73 -12.08
CA CYS A 442 -4.25 -9.28 -11.42
C CYS A 442 -3.24 -10.44 -11.38
N SER A 443 -2.43 -10.58 -12.42
CA SER A 443 -1.45 -11.68 -12.48
C SER A 443 -0.38 -11.58 -11.38
N PRO A 444 0.04 -12.69 -10.75
CA PRO A 444 1.11 -12.68 -9.75
C PRO A 444 2.50 -12.49 -10.36
N HIS A 445 2.62 -12.61 -11.67
CA HIS A 445 3.78 -12.18 -12.44
C HIS A 445 3.36 -11.00 -13.30
N GLY A 446 4.17 -9.97 -13.42
CA GLY A 446 3.65 -8.76 -14.01
C GLY A 446 4.70 -7.76 -14.43
N PRO A 447 4.25 -6.52 -14.64
CA PRO A 447 5.11 -5.47 -15.15
C PRO A 447 6.21 -5.14 -14.16
N ILE A 448 7.24 -4.46 -14.65
CA ILE A 448 8.38 -4.02 -13.84
C ILE A 448 8.07 -2.87 -12.87
N CYS A 449 6.79 -2.59 -12.58
CA CYS A 449 6.33 -1.52 -11.69
C CYS A 449 6.97 -1.59 -10.30
N GLY A 450 7.16 -2.81 -9.76
CA GLY A 450 7.84 -3.01 -8.47
C GLY A 450 9.32 -2.62 -8.46
N LEU A 451 9.92 -2.41 -9.64
CA LEU A 451 11.29 -1.92 -9.77
C LEU A 451 11.37 -0.39 -9.67
N LEU A 452 10.25 0.32 -9.74
CA LEU A 452 10.22 1.75 -9.45
C LEU A 452 10.27 1.96 -7.94
N ARG A 453 11.35 2.54 -7.46
CA ARG A 453 11.47 2.92 -6.05
C ARG A 453 10.87 4.29 -5.84
N SER A 454 9.85 4.36 -5.00
CA SER A 454 9.29 5.60 -4.48
C SER A 454 10.01 5.97 -3.18
N ARG A 455 10.29 7.25 -2.95
CA ARG A 455 10.81 7.73 -1.66
C ARG A 455 9.94 8.85 -1.12
N ILE A 456 9.51 8.72 0.14
CA ILE A 456 8.77 9.78 0.84
C ILE A 456 9.79 10.71 1.51
N HIS A 457 9.64 12.03 1.30
CA HIS A 457 10.65 13.02 1.72
C HIS A 457 10.19 14.06 2.75
N ASP A 458 8.90 14.41 2.82
CA ASP A 458 8.38 15.38 3.78
C ASP A 458 7.12 14.81 4.47
N LEU A 459 6.97 15.08 5.77
CA LEU A 459 5.73 14.83 6.49
C LEU A 459 5.12 16.18 6.83
N THR A 460 3.82 16.33 6.56
CA THR A 460 3.03 17.53 6.86
C THR A 460 3.12 17.92 8.32
N SER A 461 3.23 16.95 9.22
CA SER A 461 3.54 17.21 10.62
C SER A 461 4.62 16.26 11.13
N GLN A 462 5.76 16.81 11.53
CA GLN A 462 6.90 16.06 12.09
C GLN A 462 6.55 15.31 13.39
N ASN A 463 5.32 15.44 13.91
CA ASN A 463 4.88 14.89 15.19
C ASN A 463 3.47 14.27 15.15
N ILE A 464 2.90 13.89 13.99
CA ILE A 464 1.54 13.29 13.98
C ILE A 464 1.45 12.11 14.96
N VAL A 465 2.45 11.24 14.97
CA VAL A 465 2.50 10.10 15.89
C VAL A 465 2.46 10.57 17.35
N ASN A 466 3.24 11.58 17.70
CA ASN A 466 3.32 12.10 19.09
C ASN A 466 2.10 12.95 19.49
N ASN A 467 1.28 13.36 18.53
CA ASN A 467 0.12 14.21 18.75
C ASN A 467 -1.21 13.54 18.40
N LEU A 468 -1.20 12.28 17.96
CA LEU A 468 -2.42 11.54 17.64
C LEU A 468 -3.23 11.34 18.93
N ASP A 469 -4.38 11.99 18.98
CA ASP A 469 -5.31 12.04 20.09
C ASP A 469 -6.63 11.32 19.77
N ARG A 470 -6.74 10.71 18.58
CA ARG A 470 -7.94 10.00 18.12
C ARG A 470 -7.62 8.99 17.02
N ALA A 471 -8.47 7.98 16.88
CA ALA A 471 -8.49 7.15 15.68
C ALA A 471 -9.02 7.95 14.49
N PHE A 472 -8.69 7.53 13.26
CA PHE A 472 -9.21 8.12 12.02
C PHE A 472 -8.97 9.64 11.92
N PRO A 473 -7.69 10.08 11.84
CA PRO A 473 -7.35 11.49 11.89
C PRO A 473 -8.06 12.30 10.78
N GLY A 474 -8.54 13.50 11.15
CA GLY A 474 -9.22 14.46 10.27
C GLY A 474 -8.42 14.87 9.04
N GLU A 475 -7.11 14.95 9.20
CA GLU A 475 -6.16 15.27 8.13
C GLU A 475 -5.30 14.06 7.84
N TYR A 476 -5.07 13.83 6.54
CA TYR A 476 -4.19 12.75 6.13
C TYR A 476 -2.78 12.99 6.68
N PRO A 477 -2.25 12.09 7.52
CA PRO A 477 -1.03 12.33 8.30
C PRO A 477 0.24 12.35 7.45
N PHE A 478 0.15 11.92 6.19
CA PHE A 478 1.28 11.78 5.30
C PHE A 478 1.09 12.66 4.06
N GLN A 479 1.87 13.73 3.91
CA GLN A 479 2.03 14.34 2.58
C GLN A 479 3.08 13.54 1.83
N LEU A 480 2.66 12.56 1.03
CA LEU A 480 3.56 11.65 0.35
C LEU A 480 4.18 12.33 -0.88
N MET A 481 5.23 13.12 -0.66
CA MET A 481 6.06 13.56 -1.77
C MET A 481 6.97 12.44 -2.25
N TYR A 482 6.84 12.07 -3.52
CA TYR A 482 7.57 10.95 -4.09
C TYR A 482 8.75 11.38 -4.96
N GLU A 483 9.93 10.89 -4.61
CA GLU A 483 11.02 10.74 -5.56
C GLU A 483 10.98 9.33 -6.15
N HIS A 484 10.69 9.22 -7.44
CA HIS A 484 10.64 7.95 -8.15
C HIS A 484 11.97 7.69 -8.84
N ARG A 485 12.55 6.52 -8.58
CA ARG A 485 13.80 6.09 -9.18
C ARG A 485 13.62 4.74 -9.85
N SER A 486 13.97 4.68 -11.14
CA SER A 486 14.07 3.41 -11.85
C SER A 486 15.47 2.84 -11.68
N TYR A 487 15.55 1.53 -11.57
CA TYR A 487 16.79 0.77 -11.68
C TYR A 487 17.03 0.30 -13.13
N GLU A 488 15.99 0.28 -13.97
CA GLU A 488 16.10 -0.06 -15.39
C GLU A 488 16.30 1.20 -16.22
N GLU A 489 17.17 1.11 -17.23
CA GLU A 489 17.45 2.23 -18.15
C GLU A 489 16.24 2.55 -19.05
N ASN A 490 15.52 1.52 -19.53
CA ASN A 490 14.41 1.66 -20.47
C ASN A 490 13.05 1.39 -19.82
N PHE A 491 12.71 2.12 -18.76
CA PHE A 491 11.44 1.92 -18.07
C PHE A 491 10.23 2.41 -18.90
N PRO A 492 9.31 1.53 -19.36
CA PRO A 492 8.18 1.95 -20.18
C PRO A 492 7.27 2.95 -19.45
N GLN A 493 6.81 3.99 -20.14
CA GLN A 493 6.02 5.07 -19.53
C GLN A 493 4.74 4.56 -18.87
N THR A 494 4.05 3.59 -19.47
CA THR A 494 2.83 2.99 -18.89
C THR A 494 3.12 2.36 -17.53
N TYR A 495 4.22 1.61 -17.40
CA TYR A 495 4.63 1.02 -16.13
C TYR A 495 5.15 2.07 -15.16
N SER A 496 5.74 3.16 -15.66
CA SER A 496 6.12 4.31 -14.81
C SER A 496 4.90 4.90 -14.13
N LEU A 497 3.85 5.21 -14.90
CA LEU A 497 2.62 5.78 -14.35
C LEU A 497 1.94 4.83 -13.36
N MET A 498 1.88 3.54 -13.71
CA MET A 498 1.31 2.51 -12.84
C MET A 498 2.12 2.34 -11.55
N GLY A 499 3.46 2.32 -11.63
CA GLY A 499 4.34 2.27 -10.47
C GLY A 499 4.32 3.54 -9.62
N GLN A 500 4.09 4.70 -10.23
CA GLN A 500 3.91 5.97 -9.51
C GLN A 500 2.58 5.98 -8.74
N LEU A 501 1.49 5.63 -9.42
CA LEU A 501 0.17 5.49 -8.82
C LEU A 501 0.20 4.51 -7.64
N SER A 502 0.77 3.33 -7.86
CA SER A 502 0.77 2.29 -6.84
C SER A 502 1.77 2.54 -5.71
N SER A 503 2.94 3.09 -6.05
CA SER A 503 4.07 3.33 -5.14
C SER A 503 4.32 2.17 -4.17
N ILE A 504 4.18 0.93 -4.64
CA ILE A 504 4.27 -0.27 -3.79
C ILE A 504 5.68 -0.48 -3.22
N ASN A 505 6.73 -0.04 -3.92
CA ASN A 505 8.12 -0.14 -3.47
C ASN A 505 8.58 1.22 -2.91
N THR A 506 7.91 1.66 -1.84
CA THR A 506 8.22 2.93 -1.18
C THR A 506 9.22 2.77 -0.06
N SER A 507 10.15 3.71 0.07
CA SER A 507 11.05 3.84 1.22
C SER A 507 10.92 5.20 1.89
N THR A 508 11.18 5.26 3.19
CA THR A 508 11.33 6.52 3.92
C THR A 508 12.77 6.76 4.34
N ASN A 509 13.06 8.01 4.66
CA ASN A 509 14.22 8.40 5.43
C ASN A 509 13.84 9.67 6.21
N TYR A 510 13.17 9.48 7.34
CA TYR A 510 12.78 10.56 8.25
C TYR A 510 13.62 10.50 9.53
N PRO A 511 14.71 11.28 9.61
CA PRO A 511 15.47 11.40 10.84
C PRO A 511 14.55 11.89 11.97
N GLY A 512 14.44 11.13 13.06
CA GLY A 512 13.65 11.50 14.23
C GLY A 512 12.30 10.80 14.38
N LEU A 513 11.84 10.05 13.38
CA LEU A 513 10.73 9.11 13.56
C LEU A 513 11.30 7.71 13.71
N GLU A 514 11.49 7.25 14.94
CA GLU A 514 12.17 5.97 15.21
C GLU A 514 11.57 4.81 14.41
N TYR A 515 10.24 4.76 14.34
CA TYR A 515 9.50 3.68 13.69
C TYR A 515 9.29 3.91 12.19
N TRP A 516 8.92 5.11 11.78
CA TRP A 516 8.58 5.44 10.38
C TRP A 516 9.77 5.95 9.58
N GLY A 517 10.87 6.24 10.26
CA GLY A 517 12.00 6.97 9.72
C GLY A 517 12.87 6.17 8.79
N ASP A 518 12.77 4.84 8.81
CA ASP A 518 13.69 4.01 8.03
C ASP A 518 13.05 2.72 7.51
N PHE A 519 11.80 2.77 7.05
CA PHE A 519 11.18 1.59 6.45
C PHE A 519 11.58 1.46 4.97
N ASN A 520 11.76 0.21 4.54
CA ASN A 520 12.20 -0.15 3.19
C ASN A 520 13.48 0.57 2.73
N ASN A 521 14.42 0.87 3.60
CA ASN A 521 15.76 1.24 3.14
C ASN A 521 16.51 -0.02 2.65
N SER A 522 17.76 0.14 2.17
CA SER A 522 18.58 -1.00 1.71
C SER A 522 18.88 -2.04 2.80
N ARG A 523 18.66 -1.72 4.07
CA ARG A 523 18.90 -2.58 5.24
C ARG A 523 17.62 -3.17 5.84
N THR A 524 16.47 -2.53 5.64
CA THR A 524 15.28 -2.80 6.44
C THR A 524 14.15 -3.48 5.69
N GLY A 525 14.03 -3.32 4.38
CA GLY A 525 12.90 -3.93 3.67
C GLY A 525 13.18 -4.28 2.22
N ARG A 526 14.45 -4.30 1.82
CA ARG A 526 14.88 -4.87 0.54
C ARG A 526 15.97 -5.90 0.78
N SER A 527 15.91 -7.02 0.07
CA SER A 527 16.90 -8.11 0.18
C SER A 527 17.23 -8.67 -1.20
N GLY A 528 18.44 -9.19 -1.36
CA GLY A 528 18.90 -9.83 -2.59
C GLY A 528 19.73 -8.95 -3.52
N PRO A 529 20.34 -9.56 -4.55
CA PRO A 529 21.41 -8.96 -5.35
C PRO A 529 20.96 -7.77 -6.22
N TYR A 530 19.68 -7.70 -6.59
CA TYR A 530 19.16 -6.63 -7.46
C TYR A 530 19.32 -5.24 -6.85
N TRP A 531 19.20 -5.12 -5.53
CA TRP A 531 19.21 -3.82 -4.84
C TRP A 531 20.62 -3.25 -4.63
N ASN A 532 21.66 -3.98 -5.01
CA ASN A 532 23.05 -3.52 -4.93
C ASN A 532 23.43 -2.56 -6.07
N GLN A 533 22.56 -2.41 -7.07
CA GLN A 533 22.77 -1.49 -8.16
C GLN A 533 22.36 -0.06 -7.79
N ASN A 534 22.94 0.92 -8.48
CA ASN A 534 22.52 2.30 -8.34
C ASN A 534 21.32 2.57 -9.26
N PRO A 535 20.28 3.29 -8.79
CA PRO A 535 19.19 3.70 -9.66
C PRO A 535 19.73 4.61 -10.78
N SER A 536 19.31 4.33 -12.01
CA SER A 536 19.83 4.95 -13.24
C SER A 536 19.10 6.26 -13.59
N VAL A 537 17.81 6.37 -13.25
CA VAL A 537 16.97 7.52 -13.61
C VAL A 537 16.19 7.99 -12.39
N SER A 538 16.26 9.29 -12.09
CA SER A 538 15.40 9.94 -11.09
C SER A 538 14.38 10.83 -11.76
N ARG A 539 13.12 10.71 -11.33
CA ARG A 539 12.03 11.65 -11.60
C ARG A 539 11.37 11.99 -10.27
N SER A 540 11.35 13.26 -9.91
CA SER A 540 10.54 13.73 -8.77
C SER A 540 9.15 14.12 -9.25
N ALA A 541 8.13 13.71 -8.49
CA ALA A 541 6.76 14.17 -8.67
C ALA A 541 6.27 14.73 -7.33
N LYS A 542 5.73 15.96 -7.34
CA LYS A 542 5.06 16.52 -6.17
C LYS A 542 3.60 16.08 -6.16
N GLU A 543 3.07 16.02 -4.95
CA GLU A 543 1.78 15.41 -4.61
C GLU A 543 0.56 16.32 -4.89
N ASP A 544 0.58 17.10 -5.97
CA ASP A 544 -0.67 17.67 -6.53
C ASP A 544 -1.59 16.53 -7.08
N TYR A 545 -1.01 15.34 -7.23
CA TYR A 545 -1.61 14.10 -7.70
C TYR A 545 -2.81 13.59 -6.87
N ILE A 546 -2.93 13.93 -5.58
CA ILE A 546 -4.03 13.41 -4.75
C ILE A 546 -5.40 13.89 -5.25
N GLN A 547 -5.53 15.18 -5.51
CA GLN A 547 -6.76 15.73 -6.07
C GLN A 547 -7.00 15.20 -7.48
N GLU A 548 -5.92 14.94 -8.24
CA GLU A 548 -6.02 14.30 -9.55
C GLU A 548 -6.53 12.86 -9.45
N VAL A 549 -6.12 12.08 -8.43
CA VAL A 549 -6.61 10.72 -8.21
C VAL A 549 -8.08 10.71 -7.80
N GLU A 550 -8.50 11.56 -6.85
CA GLU A 550 -9.93 11.67 -6.50
C GLU A 550 -10.76 12.05 -7.74
N ASN A 551 -10.30 13.06 -8.49
CA ASN A 551 -10.96 13.50 -9.71
C ASN A 551 -10.99 12.40 -10.76
N LEU A 552 -9.90 11.66 -10.96
CA LEU A 552 -9.80 10.55 -11.89
C LEU A 552 -10.80 9.45 -11.54
N ILE A 553 -10.86 9.03 -10.27
CA ILE A 553 -11.82 8.01 -9.80
C ILE A 553 -13.24 8.48 -10.06
N ARG A 554 -13.58 9.71 -9.63
CA ARG A 554 -14.92 10.28 -9.78
C ARG A 554 -15.35 10.40 -11.26
N THR A 555 -14.46 10.85 -12.13
CA THR A 555 -14.80 11.18 -13.53
C THR A 555 -14.70 9.99 -14.47
N HIS A 556 -13.71 9.12 -14.28
CA HIS A 556 -13.41 8.05 -15.24
C HIS A 556 -13.88 6.67 -14.76
N TYR A 557 -13.90 6.42 -13.45
CA TYR A 557 -14.24 5.11 -12.91
C TYR A 557 -15.65 5.05 -12.34
N PHE A 558 -16.10 6.05 -11.61
CA PHE A 558 -17.37 5.98 -10.91
C PHE A 558 -18.57 5.97 -11.86
N LYS A 559 -19.57 5.15 -11.54
CA LYS A 559 -20.90 5.13 -12.16
C LYS A 559 -21.90 5.54 -11.10
N GLU A 560 -22.58 6.67 -11.30
CA GLU A 560 -23.64 7.09 -10.38
C GLU A 560 -24.76 6.03 -10.31
N GLN A 561 -25.03 5.37 -11.44
CA GLN A 561 -25.98 4.26 -11.56
C GLN A 561 -25.30 3.11 -12.34
N PRO A 562 -25.14 1.92 -11.72
CA PRO A 562 -24.31 0.84 -12.26
C PRO A 562 -24.88 0.10 -13.47
#